data_AF-A0A3L6SSV9-F1
#
_entry.id   AF-A0A3L6SSV9-F1
#
_cell.length_a   1.000
_cell.length_b   1.000
_cell.length_c   1.000
_cell.angle_alpha   90.00
_cell.angle_beta   90.00
_cell.angle_gamma   90.00
#
_symmetry.space_group_name_H-M   'P 1'
#
loop_
_entity.id
_entity.type
_entity.pdbx_description
1 polymer ?
#
loop_
_entity_poly.entity_id
_entity_poly.type
_entity_poly.pdbx_seq_one_letter_code
_entity_poly.pdbx_strand_id
1 'polypeptide(L)'
;MATRRALSSILRSASRLRAASPTPCPRAPLHHRPSPAGFLLNRAAAYASSAAAQAAPAPPSPSTGKTTGGGKITDEFTGAGAIGQVCQVIGAVVDVRFDEGLPPILTALEVLDNNIRLVLEVAQHLGENMVRTIAMDGTEGLVRGQRVLNTGSPITVPVGRATLGRIMNVIGEPIDEKGDITTNHFLPIHREAPAFVEQATEQQILVTGIKVVDLLAPYQRGGKIGLFGGAGVGKTVLIMELINNVAKAHGGFSVFAGVGERTREGNDLYREMIESGVIKLGDKQANSEVSALLGRIPSAVGYQPTLATDLGGLQERITTTKKGSITSVQAIYVPADDLTDPAPATTFAHLDATTVLSRQGVLDGKYDDLPEQSFYMVGGIEEVIAKAEKIAKESAS
;
A
#
# COMPACT_ATOMS: atom_id res chain seq x y z
N MET A 1 -2.18 26.70 -50.85
CA MET A 1 -2.68 27.14 -52.17
C MET A 1 -3.78 26.17 -52.60
N ALA A 2 -5.04 26.52 -52.37
CA ALA A 2 -5.99 27.00 -53.40
C ALA A 2 -6.43 25.84 -54.33
N THR A 3 -7.69 25.41 -54.46
CA THR A 3 -9.01 26.08 -54.38
C THR A 3 -10.09 24.99 -54.45
N ARG A 4 -11.00 24.88 -53.47
CA ARG A 4 -12.43 25.24 -53.52
C ARG A 4 -13.15 25.01 -54.86
N ARG A 5 -14.13 24.10 -54.89
CA ARG A 5 -15.32 24.16 -55.76
C ARG A 5 -16.59 24.16 -54.88
N ALA A 6 -17.35 25.24 -55.03
CA ALA A 6 -18.68 25.53 -54.49
C ALA A 6 -19.73 24.52 -55.02
N LEU A 7 -20.71 24.03 -54.25
CA LEU A 7 -21.91 24.66 -53.68
C LEU A 7 -22.94 25.20 -54.70
N SER A 8 -24.15 24.63 -54.56
CA SER A 8 -25.50 25.21 -54.78
C SER A 8 -26.24 25.00 -56.12
N SER A 9 -27.25 24.12 -56.08
CA SER A 9 -28.66 24.36 -56.42
C SER A 9 -29.37 23.00 -56.28
N ILE A 10 -30.33 22.80 -55.39
CA ILE A 10 -31.75 23.11 -55.59
C ILE A 10 -32.42 23.24 -54.20
N LEU A 11 -32.98 24.41 -53.92
CA LEU A 11 -34.01 24.62 -52.90
C LEU A 11 -35.36 24.11 -53.43
N ARG A 12 -36.19 23.47 -52.59
CA ARG A 12 -37.57 23.93 -52.25
C ARG A 12 -38.35 22.92 -51.37
N SER A 13 -38.96 23.51 -50.33
CA SER A 13 -40.28 23.22 -49.72
C SER A 13 -40.55 21.89 -48.99
N ALA A 14 -40.50 21.99 -47.65
CA ALA A 14 -41.63 21.87 -46.72
C ALA A 14 -42.60 20.66 -46.76
N SER A 15 -42.60 19.96 -45.62
CA SER A 15 -43.75 19.63 -44.76
C SER A 15 -44.53 18.32 -44.96
N ARG A 16 -44.87 17.76 -43.78
CA ARG A 16 -45.92 16.78 -43.41
C ARG A 16 -45.51 15.31 -43.44
N LEU A 17 -45.50 14.70 -42.25
CA LEU A 17 -46.30 13.51 -41.97
C LEU A 17 -46.60 13.43 -40.46
N ARG A 18 -47.74 12.82 -40.15
CA ARG A 18 -48.70 13.15 -39.10
C ARG A 18 -48.61 12.15 -37.95
N ALA A 19 -48.81 12.62 -36.73
CA ALA A 19 -48.91 11.79 -35.52
C ALA A 19 -50.22 10.97 -35.49
N ALA A 20 -50.14 9.75 -34.96
CA ALA A 20 -51.29 8.89 -34.65
C ALA A 20 -51.29 8.56 -33.14
N SER A 21 -52.46 8.71 -32.52
CA SER A 21 -52.76 8.53 -31.10
C SER A 21 -53.13 7.08 -30.73
N PRO A 22 -53.04 6.67 -29.43
CA PRO A 22 -53.11 5.28 -28.99
C PRO A 22 -54.53 4.82 -28.57
N THR A 23 -54.77 3.51 -28.64
CA THR A 23 -55.95 2.80 -28.11
C THR A 23 -55.69 2.20 -26.70
N PRO A 24 -56.73 1.93 -25.89
CA PRO A 24 -56.60 1.80 -24.43
C PRO A 24 -56.60 0.35 -23.90
N CYS A 25 -55.86 0.11 -22.81
CA CYS A 25 -55.95 -1.09 -21.96
C CYS A 25 -56.63 -0.76 -20.60
N PRO A 26 -57.29 -1.73 -19.94
CA PRO A 26 -58.28 -1.47 -18.90
C PRO A 26 -57.71 -1.22 -17.48
N ARG A 27 -58.50 -0.47 -16.68
CA ARG A 27 -58.22 -0.04 -15.29
C ARG A 27 -58.58 -1.09 -14.23
N ALA A 28 -57.82 -1.12 -13.14
CA ALA A 28 -58.22 -1.51 -11.77
C ALA A 28 -57.35 -0.70 -10.74
N PRO A 29 -57.69 -0.62 -9.44
CA PRO A 29 -58.23 0.60 -8.80
C PRO A 29 -57.25 1.38 -7.90
N LEU A 30 -57.68 2.59 -7.53
CA LEU A 30 -57.00 3.61 -6.72
C LEU A 30 -56.80 3.20 -5.26
N HIS A 31 -55.57 3.30 -4.74
CA HIS A 31 -55.27 3.43 -3.31
C HIS A 31 -54.19 4.49 -3.03
N HIS A 32 -54.35 5.15 -1.89
CA HIS A 32 -53.66 6.34 -1.38
C HIS A 32 -52.13 6.44 -1.59
N ARG A 33 -51.66 7.64 -1.98
CA ARG A 33 -50.26 8.08 -1.82
C ARG A 33 -50.01 8.52 -0.36
N PRO A 34 -48.99 8.01 0.34
CA PRO A 34 -48.40 8.67 1.49
C PRO A 34 -47.19 9.55 1.07
N SER A 35 -46.95 10.61 1.83
CA SER A 35 -45.88 11.60 1.65
C SER A 35 -44.49 11.05 2.05
N PRO A 36 -43.38 11.63 1.53
CA PRO A 36 -42.03 11.05 1.61
C PRO A 36 -41.33 11.17 2.98
N ALA A 37 -42.03 11.53 4.05
CA ALA A 37 -41.42 11.77 5.37
C ALA A 37 -41.37 10.52 6.29
N GLY A 38 -42.13 9.46 5.99
CA GLY A 38 -42.21 8.25 6.83
C GLY A 38 -41.13 7.18 6.56
N PHE A 39 -40.41 7.27 5.44
CA PHE A 39 -39.49 6.22 5.01
C PHE A 39 -38.10 6.28 5.66
N LEU A 40 -37.74 7.41 6.30
CA LEU A 40 -36.43 7.61 6.92
C LEU A 40 -36.39 7.26 8.41
N LEU A 41 -37.52 7.27 9.11
CA LEU A 41 -37.57 7.01 10.56
C LEU A 41 -37.62 5.51 10.92
N ASN A 42 -38.13 4.66 10.04
CA ASN A 42 -38.20 3.21 10.30
C ASN A 42 -36.90 2.44 10.04
N ARG A 43 -35.87 3.08 9.46
CA ARG A 43 -34.56 2.44 9.25
C ARG A 43 -33.56 2.74 10.36
N ALA A 44 -33.76 3.82 11.11
CA ALA A 44 -32.94 4.18 12.27
C ALA A 44 -33.28 3.35 13.52
N ALA A 45 -34.52 2.87 13.65
CA ALA A 45 -34.95 2.08 14.81
C ALA A 45 -34.52 0.59 14.74
N ALA A 46 -34.21 0.05 13.56
CA ALA A 46 -33.79 -1.35 13.39
C ALA A 46 -32.30 -1.61 13.70
N TYR A 47 -31.50 -0.55 13.94
CA TYR A 47 -30.10 -0.67 14.36
C TYR A 47 -29.91 -0.60 15.88
N ALA A 48 -30.96 -0.33 16.66
CA ALA A 48 -30.86 -0.08 18.10
C ALA A 48 -31.25 -1.27 18.98
N SER A 49 -31.64 -2.42 18.42
CA SER A 49 -32.03 -3.58 19.23
C SER A 49 -31.84 -4.91 18.49
N SER A 50 -30.59 -5.36 18.36
CA SER A 50 -30.29 -6.78 18.19
C SER A 50 -28.99 -7.13 18.91
N ALA A 51 -29.18 -7.62 20.13
CA ALA A 51 -28.38 -8.63 20.85
C ALA A 51 -26.85 -8.48 20.87
N ALA A 52 -26.34 -8.30 22.09
CA ALA A 52 -24.96 -8.53 22.47
C ALA A 52 -24.41 -9.82 21.85
N ALA A 53 -23.44 -9.69 20.95
CA ALA A 53 -22.67 -10.79 20.42
C ALA A 53 -21.84 -11.38 21.57
N GLN A 54 -22.05 -12.67 21.85
CA GLN A 54 -21.30 -13.44 22.83
C GLN A 54 -19.80 -13.39 22.50
N ALA A 55 -18.99 -13.18 23.54
CA ALA A 55 -17.53 -13.21 23.46
C ALA A 55 -17.06 -14.58 22.94
N ALA A 56 -16.14 -14.57 21.97
CA ALA A 56 -15.46 -15.77 21.50
C ALA A 56 -14.68 -16.42 22.67
N PRO A 57 -14.66 -17.76 22.79
CA PRO A 57 -13.91 -18.42 23.83
C PRO A 57 -12.40 -18.24 23.61
N ALA A 58 -11.66 -18.05 24.70
CA ALA A 58 -10.21 -17.92 24.69
C ALA A 58 -9.53 -19.21 24.14
N PRO A 59 -8.37 -19.11 23.47
CA PRO A 59 -7.62 -20.29 23.04
C PRO A 59 -7.12 -21.08 24.28
N PRO A 60 -7.16 -22.41 24.27
CA PRO A 60 -6.72 -23.21 25.40
C PRO A 60 -5.19 -23.18 25.52
N SER A 61 -4.71 -23.00 26.75
CA SER A 61 -3.30 -23.21 27.13
C SER A 61 -2.86 -24.66 26.87
N PRO A 62 -1.59 -24.93 26.52
CA PRO A 62 -1.14 -26.27 26.18
C PRO A 62 -1.10 -27.17 27.42
N SER A 63 -2.06 -28.09 27.54
CA SER A 63 -2.03 -29.17 28.52
C SER A 63 -1.28 -30.38 27.95
N THR A 64 -0.24 -30.81 28.66
CA THR A 64 0.50 -32.05 28.44
C THR A 64 -0.41 -33.28 28.58
N GLY A 65 -0.57 -34.04 27.48
CA GLY A 65 -1.30 -35.31 27.50
C GLY A 65 -1.10 -36.13 26.23
N LYS A 66 -0.44 -37.29 26.36
CA LYS A 66 -0.35 -38.34 25.32
C LYS A 66 -1.73 -38.98 25.10
N THR A 67 -2.21 -39.09 23.85
CA THR A 67 -2.87 -40.31 23.36
C THR A 67 -3.08 -40.31 21.83
N THR A 68 -2.92 -41.52 21.31
CA THR A 68 -3.19 -42.09 19.99
C THR A 68 -4.63 -41.94 19.50
N GLY A 69 -4.83 -41.81 18.18
CA GLY A 69 -6.11 -42.07 17.51
C GLY A 69 -6.48 -41.00 16.49
N GLY A 70 -6.66 -41.41 15.23
CA GLY A 70 -6.88 -40.54 14.07
C GLY A 70 -8.01 -39.51 14.24
N GLY A 71 -7.65 -38.24 14.03
CA GLY A 71 -8.58 -37.13 13.91
C GLY A 71 -8.76 -36.76 12.45
N LYS A 72 -10.02 -36.62 12.02
CA LYS A 72 -10.43 -36.20 10.68
C LYS A 72 -9.81 -34.83 10.35
N ILE A 73 -9.12 -34.78 9.20
CA ILE A 73 -8.59 -33.57 8.57
C ILE A 73 -9.78 -32.68 8.22
N THR A 74 -9.96 -31.56 8.92
CA THR A 74 -10.95 -30.54 8.58
C THR A 74 -10.27 -29.44 7.77
N ASP A 75 -10.14 -29.69 6.46
CA ASP A 75 -10.16 -28.74 5.34
C ASP A 75 -9.64 -29.50 4.11
N GLU A 76 -10.55 -30.09 3.33
CA GLU A 76 -10.24 -31.09 2.29
C GLU A 76 -9.40 -30.58 1.11
N PHE A 77 -8.99 -29.31 1.09
CA PHE A 77 -8.20 -28.71 0.00
C PHE A 77 -6.96 -27.92 0.42
N THR A 78 -6.76 -27.60 1.70
CA THR A 78 -5.58 -26.83 2.15
C THR A 78 -4.49 -27.70 2.77
N GLY A 79 -4.82 -28.94 3.18
CA GLY A 79 -3.86 -29.85 3.80
C GLY A 79 -3.27 -29.31 5.09
N ALA A 80 -3.99 -28.46 5.81
CA ALA A 80 -3.51 -27.84 7.05
C ALA A 80 -3.05 -28.89 8.06
N GLY A 81 -1.85 -28.73 8.62
CA GLY A 81 -1.24 -29.71 9.51
C GLY A 81 -0.54 -30.88 8.81
N ALA A 82 -0.56 -30.95 7.47
CA ALA A 82 0.24 -31.91 6.73
C ALA A 82 1.74 -31.66 6.97
N ILE A 83 2.49 -32.74 7.07
CA ILE A 83 3.93 -32.71 7.29
C ILE A 83 4.61 -33.12 5.99
N GLY A 84 5.37 -32.21 5.41
CA GLY A 84 6.26 -32.46 4.29
C GLY A 84 7.68 -32.74 4.73
N GLN A 85 8.52 -33.10 3.76
CA GLN A 85 9.95 -33.33 3.93
C GLN A 85 10.73 -32.50 2.93
N VAL A 86 11.82 -31.87 3.37
CA VAL A 86 12.75 -31.15 2.48
C VAL A 86 13.44 -32.14 1.55
N CYS A 87 13.28 -31.98 0.24
CA CYS A 87 13.96 -32.80 -0.76
C CYS A 87 15.26 -32.17 -1.24
N GLN A 88 15.22 -30.87 -1.54
CA GLN A 88 16.34 -30.16 -2.13
C GLN A 88 16.40 -28.71 -1.62
N VAL A 89 17.62 -28.20 -1.48
CA VAL A 89 17.91 -26.82 -1.05
C VAL A 89 18.87 -26.23 -2.08
N ILE A 90 18.48 -25.12 -2.71
CA ILE A 90 19.26 -24.39 -3.71
C ILE A 90 19.25 -22.90 -3.34
N GLY A 91 20.21 -22.48 -2.53
CA GLY A 91 20.20 -21.12 -1.96
C GLY A 91 18.89 -20.87 -1.22
N ALA A 92 18.20 -19.77 -1.51
CA ALA A 92 16.91 -19.41 -0.91
C ALA A 92 15.71 -20.26 -1.40
N VAL A 93 15.90 -21.11 -2.42
CA VAL A 93 14.85 -21.97 -2.97
C VAL A 93 14.90 -23.34 -2.31
N VAL A 94 13.78 -23.77 -1.74
CA VAL A 94 13.67 -25.06 -1.05
C VAL A 94 12.53 -25.86 -1.68
N ASP A 95 12.83 -27.08 -2.11
CA ASP A 95 11.82 -27.99 -2.64
C ASP A 95 11.38 -28.94 -1.51
N VAL A 96 10.07 -28.99 -1.26
CA VAL A 96 9.44 -29.76 -0.17
C VAL A 96 8.46 -30.75 -0.79
N ARG A 97 8.54 -32.02 -0.39
CA ARG A 97 7.60 -33.06 -0.82
C ARG A 97 6.59 -33.34 0.28
N PHE A 98 5.33 -33.45 -0.11
CA PHE A 98 4.22 -33.86 0.75
C PHE A 98 3.73 -35.24 0.33
N ASP A 99 3.44 -36.13 1.28
CA ASP A 99 2.87 -37.44 0.94
C ASP A 99 1.38 -37.31 0.64
N GLU A 100 0.66 -36.54 1.47
CA GLU A 100 -0.75 -36.16 1.31
C GLU A 100 -0.94 -34.70 1.72
N GLY A 101 -1.98 -34.03 1.19
CA GLY A 101 -2.32 -32.65 1.56
C GLY A 101 -1.38 -31.61 0.95
N LEU A 102 -1.27 -31.57 -0.38
CA LEU A 102 -0.44 -30.61 -1.11
C LEU A 102 -0.93 -29.18 -0.85
N PRO A 103 -0.09 -28.28 -0.27
CA PRO A 103 -0.48 -26.92 0.03
C PRO A 103 -0.72 -26.10 -1.25
N PRO A 104 -1.72 -25.19 -1.28
CA PRO A 104 -1.91 -24.28 -2.39
C PRO A 104 -0.74 -23.29 -2.51
N ILE A 105 -0.62 -22.66 -3.69
CA ILE A 105 0.37 -21.60 -3.92
C ILE A 105 0.13 -20.45 -2.94
N LEU A 106 1.20 -19.77 -2.51
CA LEU A 106 1.24 -18.69 -1.51
C LEU A 106 1.03 -19.13 -0.06
N THR A 107 0.90 -20.43 0.21
CA THR A 107 0.78 -20.96 1.59
C THR A 107 2.12 -20.89 2.32
N ALA A 108 2.08 -20.53 3.60
CA ALA A 108 3.25 -20.54 4.47
C ALA A 108 3.49 -21.95 5.04
N LEU A 109 4.75 -22.37 5.01
CA LEU A 109 5.23 -23.60 5.61
C LEU A 109 6.28 -23.28 6.67
N GLU A 110 6.30 -24.03 7.76
CA GLU A 110 7.22 -23.82 8.87
C GLU A 110 8.15 -25.01 9.01
N VAL A 111 9.46 -24.76 8.98
CA VAL A 111 10.45 -25.83 9.17
C VAL A 111 10.51 -26.20 10.66
N LEU A 112 10.25 -27.47 10.95
CA LEU A 112 10.33 -27.99 12.32
C LEU A 112 11.80 -28.24 12.70
N ASP A 113 12.08 -28.14 14.01
CA ASP A 113 13.38 -28.48 14.61
C ASP A 113 14.55 -27.65 14.05
N ASN A 114 14.30 -26.38 13.67
CA ASN A 114 15.33 -25.43 13.27
C ASN A 114 15.68 -24.46 14.42
N ASN A 115 16.91 -23.96 14.45
CA ASN A 115 17.38 -23.03 15.48
C ASN A 115 16.67 -21.67 15.43
N ILE A 116 16.34 -21.24 14.21
CA ILE A 116 15.59 -20.01 13.92
C ILE A 116 14.26 -20.44 13.31
N ARG A 117 13.20 -19.69 13.61
CA ARG A 117 11.90 -19.89 12.98
C ARG A 117 11.99 -19.58 11.49
N LEU A 118 12.14 -20.63 10.68
CA LEU A 118 12.28 -20.53 9.24
C LEU A 118 10.92 -20.79 8.58
N VAL A 119 10.39 -19.74 7.96
CA VAL A 119 9.16 -19.79 7.17
C VAL A 119 9.50 -19.87 5.69
N LEU A 120 8.85 -20.79 5.00
CA LEU A 120 8.94 -21.00 3.56
C LEU A 120 7.58 -20.65 2.92
N GLU A 121 7.58 -19.92 1.81
CA GLU A 121 6.36 -19.64 1.05
C GLU A 121 6.30 -20.50 -0.21
N VAL A 122 5.17 -21.17 -0.46
CA VAL A 122 4.96 -21.97 -1.67
C VAL A 122 4.85 -21.05 -2.90
N ALA A 123 5.79 -21.14 -3.83
CA ALA A 123 5.80 -20.34 -5.06
C ALA A 123 5.20 -21.09 -6.26
N GLN A 124 5.48 -22.39 -6.39
CA GLN A 124 4.99 -23.20 -7.51
C GLN A 124 4.89 -24.68 -7.15
N HIS A 125 4.08 -25.43 -7.90
CA HIS A 125 4.00 -26.88 -7.83
C HIS A 125 4.86 -27.50 -8.94
N LEU A 126 5.74 -28.45 -8.59
CA LEU A 126 6.66 -29.09 -9.53
C LEU A 126 6.09 -30.39 -10.12
N GLY A 127 5.10 -31.00 -9.46
CA GLY A 127 4.63 -32.36 -9.74
C GLY A 127 5.15 -33.36 -8.70
N GLU A 128 4.71 -34.63 -8.77
CA GLU A 128 5.12 -35.69 -7.83
C GLU A 128 4.92 -35.32 -6.34
N ASN A 129 3.83 -34.61 -6.04
CA ASN A 129 3.53 -34.03 -4.74
C ASN A 129 4.64 -33.15 -4.15
N MET A 130 5.45 -32.54 -5.01
CA MET A 130 6.51 -31.61 -4.64
C MET A 130 6.10 -30.17 -4.91
N VAL A 131 6.39 -29.31 -3.94
CA VAL A 131 6.24 -27.87 -4.03
C VAL A 131 7.61 -27.21 -3.97
N ARG A 132 7.79 -26.17 -4.78
CA ARG A 132 8.93 -25.27 -4.68
C ARG A 132 8.55 -24.08 -3.84
N THR A 133 9.41 -23.80 -2.88
CA THR A 133 9.19 -22.77 -1.87
C THR A 133 10.35 -21.78 -1.86
N ILE A 134 10.06 -20.57 -1.40
CA ILE A 134 11.04 -19.51 -1.19
C ILE A 134 11.18 -19.30 0.31
N ALA A 135 12.41 -19.37 0.81
CA ALA A 135 12.71 -19.12 2.20
C ALA A 135 12.68 -17.62 2.52
N MET A 136 12.02 -17.25 3.61
CA MET A 136 11.95 -15.86 4.09
C MET A 136 13.20 -15.45 4.88
N ASP A 137 14.02 -16.41 5.30
CA ASP A 137 15.27 -16.21 6.02
C ASP A 137 16.37 -17.15 5.47
N GLY A 138 17.59 -17.05 6.00
CA GLY A 138 18.72 -17.87 5.63
C GLY A 138 18.42 -19.37 5.75
N THR A 139 18.75 -20.12 4.70
CA THR A 139 18.58 -21.59 4.65
C THR A 139 19.80 -22.35 5.17
N GLU A 140 20.66 -21.68 5.94
CA GLU A 140 21.86 -22.28 6.52
C GLU A 140 21.46 -23.33 7.56
N GLY A 141 22.06 -24.52 7.50
CA GLY A 141 21.74 -25.62 8.39
C GLY A 141 20.51 -26.45 7.99
N LEU A 142 19.80 -26.08 6.92
CA LEU A 142 18.67 -26.87 6.42
C LEU A 142 19.16 -28.18 5.78
N VAL A 143 18.65 -29.30 6.27
CA VAL A 143 19.04 -30.64 5.79
C VAL A 143 17.91 -31.35 5.05
N ARG A 144 18.27 -32.20 4.09
CA ARG A 144 17.30 -33.03 3.37
C ARG A 144 16.65 -34.01 4.34
N GLY A 145 15.35 -34.22 4.19
CA GLY A 145 14.53 -35.04 5.07
C GLY A 145 13.99 -34.28 6.29
N GLN A 146 14.39 -33.03 6.51
CA GLN A 146 13.84 -32.22 7.59
C GLN A 146 12.35 -32.01 7.41
N ARG A 147 11.62 -32.03 8.53
CA ARG A 147 10.16 -31.98 8.53
C ARG A 147 9.69 -30.54 8.38
N VAL A 148 8.66 -30.36 7.57
CA VAL A 148 8.06 -29.05 7.28
C VAL A 148 6.57 -29.13 7.55
N LEU A 149 6.06 -28.24 8.39
CA LEU A 149 4.65 -28.14 8.74
C LEU A 149 3.93 -27.21 7.75
N ASN A 150 2.81 -27.67 7.19
CA ASN A 150 1.89 -26.83 6.45
C ASN A 150 0.97 -26.06 7.41
N THR A 151 1.05 -24.73 7.40
CA THR A 151 0.21 -23.87 8.24
C THR A 151 -1.23 -23.78 7.73
N GLY A 152 -1.49 -24.11 6.46
CA GLY A 152 -2.81 -24.04 5.83
C GLY A 152 -3.25 -22.65 5.38
N SER A 153 -2.47 -21.61 5.68
CA SER A 153 -2.75 -20.23 5.27
C SER A 153 -1.50 -19.55 4.70
N PRO A 154 -1.65 -18.46 3.91
CA PRO A 154 -0.53 -17.59 3.59
C PRO A 154 0.14 -17.00 4.82
N ILE A 155 1.31 -16.38 4.65
CA ILE A 155 1.98 -15.65 5.74
C ILE A 155 1.02 -14.59 6.29
N THR A 156 0.73 -14.67 7.59
CA THR A 156 -0.15 -13.74 8.29
C THR A 156 0.66 -12.83 9.19
N VAL A 157 0.37 -11.53 9.13
CA VAL A 157 1.05 -10.51 9.93
C VAL A 157 0.09 -9.85 10.92
N PRO A 158 0.56 -9.43 12.11
CA PRO A 158 -0.25 -8.68 13.06
C PRO A 158 -0.64 -7.33 12.47
N VAL A 159 -1.89 -6.91 12.67
CA VAL A 159 -2.39 -5.59 12.23
C VAL A 159 -3.14 -4.88 13.35
N GLY A 160 -3.35 -3.58 13.15
CA GLY A 160 -4.12 -2.72 14.05
C GLY A 160 -3.26 -1.66 14.72
N ARG A 161 -3.84 -0.91 15.65
CA ARG A 161 -3.14 0.19 16.32
C ARG A 161 -1.97 -0.28 17.22
N ALA A 162 -1.95 -1.55 17.59
CA ALA A 162 -0.87 -2.15 18.37
C ALA A 162 0.47 -2.20 17.62
N THR A 163 0.46 -2.15 16.28
CA THR A 163 1.68 -2.16 15.45
C THR A 163 2.31 -0.78 15.32
N LEU A 164 1.62 0.29 15.72
CA LEU A 164 2.13 1.65 15.63
C LEU A 164 3.36 1.82 16.53
N GLY A 165 4.39 2.46 16.00
CA GLY A 165 5.68 2.68 16.64
C GLY A 165 6.58 1.43 16.71
N ARG A 166 6.13 0.29 16.17
CA ARG A 166 6.88 -0.96 16.14
C ARG A 166 7.62 -1.14 14.82
N ILE A 167 8.72 -1.89 14.88
CA ILE A 167 9.41 -2.39 13.69
C ILE A 167 9.15 -3.88 13.59
N MET A 168 8.66 -4.34 12.45
CA MET A 168 8.38 -5.76 12.21
C MET A 168 9.04 -6.24 10.91
N ASN A 169 9.36 -7.54 10.87
CA ASN A 169 9.91 -8.20 9.69
C ASN A 169 8.81 -8.68 8.72
N VAL A 170 9.20 -9.35 7.63
CA VAL A 170 8.28 -9.85 6.59
C VAL A 170 7.27 -10.87 7.12
N ILE A 171 7.64 -11.67 8.12
CA ILE A 171 6.76 -12.67 8.75
C ILE A 171 5.95 -12.11 9.92
N GLY A 172 6.09 -10.81 10.20
CA GLY A 172 5.30 -10.09 11.21
C GLY A 172 5.85 -10.14 12.62
N GLU A 173 7.07 -10.62 12.82
CA GLU A 173 7.74 -10.63 14.13
C GLU A 173 8.40 -9.27 14.42
N PRO A 174 8.34 -8.79 15.67
CA PRO A 174 8.99 -7.54 16.05
C PRO A 174 10.51 -7.68 16.08
N ILE A 175 11.22 -6.70 15.51
CA ILE A 175 12.69 -6.64 15.48
C ILE A 175 13.24 -5.45 16.29
N ASP A 176 12.40 -4.82 17.10
CA ASP A 176 12.72 -3.62 17.87
C ASP A 176 13.08 -3.89 19.34
N GLU A 177 13.21 -5.16 19.73
CA GLU A 177 13.54 -5.60 21.10
C GLU A 177 12.57 -5.09 22.18
N LYS A 178 11.35 -4.68 21.80
CA LYS A 178 10.33 -4.12 22.72
C LYS A 178 9.26 -5.13 23.14
N GLY A 179 9.59 -6.42 23.09
CA GLY A 179 8.68 -7.53 23.40
C GLY A 179 7.71 -7.84 22.25
N ASP A 180 6.69 -8.63 22.50
CA ASP A 180 5.77 -9.08 21.44
C ASP A 180 4.74 -8.01 21.06
N ILE A 181 4.15 -8.14 19.87
CA ILE A 181 3.03 -7.28 19.42
C ILE A 181 1.73 -7.93 19.89
N THR A 182 1.07 -7.34 20.88
CA THR A 182 -0.21 -7.84 21.40
C THR A 182 -1.38 -7.39 20.52
N THR A 183 -1.79 -8.27 19.59
CA THR A 183 -2.99 -8.06 18.77
C THR A 183 -3.79 -9.34 18.59
N ASN A 184 -5.11 -9.20 18.47
CA ASN A 184 -6.02 -10.29 18.13
C ASN A 184 -6.31 -10.37 16.61
N HIS A 185 -5.81 -9.40 15.84
CA HIS A 185 -6.09 -9.28 14.42
C HIS A 185 -4.83 -9.61 13.61
N PHE A 186 -4.91 -10.70 12.84
CA PHE A 186 -3.89 -11.11 11.88
C PHE A 186 -4.51 -11.12 10.49
N LEU A 187 -3.78 -10.61 9.50
CA LEU A 187 -4.21 -10.60 8.11
C LEU A 187 -3.15 -11.24 7.21
N PRO A 188 -3.54 -11.99 6.17
CA PRO A 188 -2.60 -12.53 5.19
C PRO A 188 -1.99 -11.40 4.34
N ILE A 189 -0.70 -11.53 4.01
CA ILE A 189 0.02 -10.56 3.16
C ILE A 189 -0.44 -10.60 1.70
N HIS A 190 -0.91 -11.77 1.26
CA HIS A 190 -1.45 -12.01 -0.07
C HIS A 190 -2.95 -11.74 -0.09
N ARG A 191 -3.35 -10.79 -0.93
CA ARG A 191 -4.75 -10.41 -1.12
C ARG A 191 -4.92 -9.82 -2.51
N GLU A 192 -6.06 -10.13 -3.12
CA GLU A 192 -6.49 -9.53 -4.37
C GLU A 192 -6.66 -8.01 -4.25
N ALA A 193 -6.47 -7.32 -5.38
CA ALA A 193 -6.73 -5.89 -5.47
C ALA A 193 -8.23 -5.58 -5.25
N PRO A 194 -8.57 -4.39 -4.72
CA PRO A 194 -9.96 -3.97 -4.58
C PRO A 194 -10.71 -4.02 -5.91
N ALA A 195 -11.94 -4.53 -5.89
CA ALA A 195 -12.78 -4.62 -7.08
C ALA A 195 -13.12 -3.23 -7.62
N PHE A 196 -13.35 -3.13 -8.94
CA PHE A 196 -13.69 -1.87 -9.63
C PHE A 196 -14.86 -1.11 -8.97
N VAL A 197 -15.86 -1.83 -8.45
CA VAL A 197 -17.04 -1.23 -7.79
C VAL A 197 -16.70 -0.56 -6.46
N GLU A 198 -15.60 -0.96 -5.81
CA GLU A 198 -15.15 -0.40 -4.53
C GLU A 198 -14.25 0.82 -4.71
N GLN A 199 -13.71 1.05 -5.91
CA GLN A 199 -12.81 2.16 -6.20
C GLN A 199 -13.57 3.50 -6.17
N ALA A 200 -12.95 4.50 -5.56
CA ALA A 200 -13.49 5.85 -5.50
C ALA A 200 -13.08 6.66 -6.74
N THR A 201 -13.95 7.55 -7.20
CA THR A 201 -13.70 8.41 -8.37
C THR A 201 -13.29 9.84 -8.00
N GLU A 202 -13.18 10.15 -6.71
CA GLU A 202 -12.85 11.50 -6.25
C GLU A 202 -11.35 11.76 -6.31
N GLN A 203 -10.97 12.82 -7.03
CA GLN A 203 -9.61 13.32 -7.08
C GLN A 203 -9.50 14.53 -6.14
N GLN A 204 -8.73 14.39 -5.07
CA GLN A 204 -8.42 15.48 -4.14
C GLN A 204 -6.91 15.68 -4.09
N ILE A 205 -6.46 16.93 -3.96
CA ILE A 205 -5.04 17.25 -3.81
C ILE A 205 -4.64 17.01 -2.34
N LEU A 206 -3.51 16.35 -2.14
CA LEU A 206 -2.83 16.24 -0.86
C LEU A 206 -1.80 17.38 -0.75
N VAL A 207 -2.05 18.31 0.17
CA VAL A 207 -1.12 19.41 0.44
C VAL A 207 0.03 18.89 1.28
N THR A 208 1.24 18.94 0.74
CA THR A 208 2.44 18.36 1.38
C THR A 208 3.20 19.36 2.24
N GLY A 209 3.02 20.66 2.00
CA GLY A 209 3.83 21.72 2.61
C GLY A 209 5.17 21.92 1.91
N ILE A 210 5.47 21.12 0.89
CA ILE A 210 6.72 21.20 0.13
C ILE A 210 6.47 21.99 -1.14
N LYS A 211 7.06 23.19 -1.23
CA LYS A 211 6.79 24.15 -2.31
C LYS A 211 6.91 23.58 -3.72
N VAL A 212 8.00 22.85 -4.00
CA VAL A 212 8.25 22.31 -5.34
C VAL A 212 7.24 21.23 -5.69
N VAL A 213 6.84 20.42 -4.71
CA VAL A 213 5.86 19.35 -4.88
C VAL A 213 4.48 19.95 -5.09
N ASP A 214 4.01 20.79 -4.16
CA ASP A 214 2.67 21.37 -4.23
C ASP A 214 2.45 22.26 -5.47
N LEU A 215 3.53 22.79 -6.05
CA LEU A 215 3.49 23.63 -7.24
C LEU A 215 3.67 22.83 -8.55
N LEU A 216 4.74 22.05 -8.68
CA LEU A 216 5.10 21.41 -9.95
C LEU A 216 4.49 20.03 -10.11
N ALA A 217 4.27 19.30 -9.01
CA ALA A 217 3.76 17.95 -9.04
C ALA A 217 2.85 17.68 -7.84
N PRO A 218 1.71 18.40 -7.70
CA PRO A 218 0.75 18.19 -6.63
C PRO A 218 0.35 16.73 -6.54
N TYR A 219 0.44 16.21 -5.32
CA TYR A 219 0.11 14.83 -5.01
C TYR A 219 -1.40 14.64 -4.94
N GLN A 220 -1.87 13.54 -5.52
CA GLN A 220 -3.26 13.14 -5.38
C GLN A 220 -3.44 12.35 -4.07
N ARG A 221 -4.46 12.70 -3.29
CA ARG A 221 -4.87 11.91 -2.12
C ARG A 221 -5.32 10.53 -2.59
N GLY A 222 -4.67 9.52 -2.05
CA GLY A 222 -4.89 8.13 -2.42
C GLY A 222 -4.36 7.74 -3.80
N GLY A 223 -3.51 8.59 -4.38
CA GLY A 223 -2.73 8.29 -5.58
C GLY A 223 -1.39 7.66 -5.25
N LYS A 224 -0.69 7.28 -6.32
CA LYS A 224 0.63 6.65 -6.26
C LYS A 224 1.71 7.64 -6.69
N ILE A 225 2.67 7.90 -5.80
CA ILE A 225 3.73 8.89 -5.98
C ILE A 225 5.06 8.18 -6.06
N GLY A 226 5.84 8.46 -7.10
CA GLY A 226 7.19 7.92 -7.27
C GLY A 226 8.26 8.99 -7.07
N LEU A 227 9.23 8.70 -6.21
CA LEU A 227 10.44 9.47 -6.02
C LEU A 227 11.59 8.75 -6.73
N PHE A 228 11.88 9.19 -7.95
CA PHE A 228 12.95 8.63 -8.77
C PHE A 228 14.27 9.34 -8.48
N GLY A 229 15.35 8.56 -8.39
CA GLY A 229 16.70 9.12 -8.43
C GLY A 229 17.78 8.12 -8.02
N GLY A 230 19.03 8.49 -8.26
CA GLY A 230 20.20 7.73 -7.82
C GLY A 230 20.43 7.73 -6.30
N ALA A 231 21.59 7.21 -5.90
CA ALA A 231 22.01 7.22 -4.49
C ALA A 231 22.40 8.63 -4.04
N GLY A 232 22.05 9.01 -2.81
CA GLY A 232 22.49 10.28 -2.21
C GLY A 232 21.71 11.54 -2.61
N VAL A 233 20.67 11.44 -3.44
CA VAL A 233 19.86 12.61 -3.87
C VAL A 233 18.85 13.11 -2.82
N GLY A 234 18.83 12.52 -1.62
CA GLY A 234 17.94 12.96 -0.53
C GLY A 234 16.51 12.37 -0.55
N LYS A 235 16.26 11.26 -1.26
CA LYS A 235 14.93 10.59 -1.28
C LYS A 235 14.39 10.30 0.11
N THR A 236 15.22 9.72 0.98
CA THR A 236 14.85 9.36 2.36
C THR A 236 14.50 10.60 3.18
N VAL A 237 15.26 11.69 3.02
CA VAL A 237 14.99 12.98 3.68
C VAL A 237 13.64 13.54 3.25
N LEU A 238 13.33 13.46 1.95
CA LEU A 238 12.04 13.90 1.43
C LEU A 238 10.88 13.06 2.00
N ILE A 239 11.05 11.75 2.12
CA ILE A 239 10.05 10.86 2.73
C ILE A 239 9.81 11.21 4.20
N MET A 240 10.87 11.46 4.96
CA MET A 240 10.76 11.86 6.37
C MET A 240 9.97 13.17 6.53
N GLU A 241 10.31 14.16 5.71
CA GLU A 241 9.62 15.45 5.74
C GLU A 241 8.14 15.31 5.35
N LEU A 242 7.83 14.47 4.35
CA LEU A 242 6.45 14.15 3.98
C LEU A 242 5.68 13.48 5.12
N ILE A 243 6.29 12.49 5.80
CA ILE A 243 5.65 11.83 6.96
C ILE A 243 5.38 12.85 8.06
N ASN A 244 6.36 13.69 8.39
CA ASN A 244 6.23 14.71 9.42
C ASN A 244 5.09 15.70 9.11
N ASN A 245 5.02 16.21 7.86
CA ASN A 245 4.00 17.18 7.46
C ASN A 245 2.61 16.56 7.33
N VAL A 246 2.50 15.37 6.74
CA VAL A 246 1.22 14.68 6.57
C VAL A 246 0.66 14.21 7.91
N ALA A 247 1.51 13.67 8.80
CA ALA A 247 1.07 13.19 10.11
C ALA A 247 0.57 14.35 10.99
N LYS A 248 1.28 15.49 10.98
CA LYS A 248 0.86 16.72 11.69
C LYS A 248 -0.40 17.36 11.12
N ALA A 249 -0.55 17.41 9.80
CA ALA A 249 -1.63 18.16 9.15
C ALA A 249 -2.93 17.35 8.96
N HIS A 250 -2.82 16.05 8.68
CA HIS A 250 -3.95 15.22 8.26
C HIS A 250 -4.38 14.17 9.27
N GLY A 251 -3.67 14.03 10.41
CA GLY A 251 -4.04 13.08 11.49
C GLY A 251 -4.15 11.63 11.03
N GLY A 252 -3.41 11.26 9.98
CA GLY A 252 -3.39 9.93 9.40
C GLY A 252 -2.26 9.07 9.95
N PHE A 253 -2.44 7.74 9.89
CA PHE A 253 -1.36 6.80 10.15
C PHE A 253 -0.52 6.61 8.89
N SER A 254 0.78 6.49 9.08
CA SER A 254 1.75 6.21 8.03
C SER A 254 2.35 4.82 8.23
N VAL A 255 2.71 4.16 7.14
CA VAL A 255 3.44 2.89 7.17
C VAL A 255 4.67 3.06 6.30
N PHE A 256 5.84 2.85 6.89
CA PHE A 256 7.11 2.86 6.18
C PHE A 256 7.51 1.42 5.86
N ALA A 257 7.71 1.10 4.58
CA ALA A 257 8.20 -0.21 4.15
C ALA A 257 9.58 -0.05 3.51
N GLY A 258 10.63 -0.41 4.24
CA GLY A 258 12.00 -0.46 3.75
C GLY A 258 12.26 -1.77 3.02
N VAL A 259 12.08 -1.75 1.70
CA VAL A 259 12.29 -2.90 0.81
C VAL A 259 13.66 -2.76 0.15
N GLY A 260 14.58 -3.69 0.45
CA GLY A 260 15.91 -3.70 -0.18
C GLY A 260 16.83 -2.52 0.21
N GLU A 261 16.43 -1.76 1.21
CA GLU A 261 17.20 -0.61 1.71
C GLU A 261 18.33 -1.02 2.65
N ARG A 262 19.30 -0.12 2.83
CA ARG A 262 20.39 -0.35 3.79
C ARG A 262 19.84 -0.32 5.21
N THR A 263 20.20 -1.32 6.01
CA THR A 263 19.82 -1.37 7.44
C THR A 263 20.27 -0.14 8.21
N ARG A 264 21.40 0.49 7.83
CA ARG A 264 21.83 1.77 8.41
C ARG A 264 20.80 2.87 8.20
N GLU A 265 20.29 3.02 6.98
CA GLU A 265 19.30 4.06 6.64
C GLU A 265 17.97 3.82 7.38
N GLY A 266 17.55 2.57 7.54
CA GLY A 266 16.38 2.21 8.36
C GLY A 266 16.57 2.52 9.85
N ASN A 267 17.75 2.28 10.40
CA ASN A 267 18.05 2.64 11.80
C ASN A 267 18.12 4.16 12.01
N ASP A 268 18.75 4.89 11.08
CA ASP A 268 18.84 6.35 11.15
C ASP A 268 17.43 6.96 11.10
N LEU A 269 16.59 6.50 10.17
CA LEU A 269 15.18 6.85 10.06
C LEU A 269 14.41 6.60 11.37
N TYR A 270 14.59 5.42 11.97
CA TYR A 270 13.90 5.07 13.21
C TYR A 270 14.25 6.01 14.37
N ARG A 271 15.55 6.34 14.51
CA ARG A 271 16.01 7.28 15.54
C ARG A 271 15.46 8.69 15.31
N GLU A 272 15.50 9.16 14.08
CA GLU A 272 14.99 10.47 13.71
C GLU A 272 13.47 10.58 13.93
N MET A 273 12.72 9.51 13.65
CA MET A 273 11.29 9.45 13.95
C MET A 273 10.98 9.49 15.46
N ILE A 274 11.87 8.95 16.30
CA ILE A 274 11.75 9.05 17.76
C ILE A 274 12.03 10.49 18.21
N GLU A 275 13.10 11.10 17.69
CA GLU A 275 13.53 12.47 18.05
C GLU A 275 12.51 13.53 17.61
N SER A 276 11.95 13.38 16.41
CA SER A 276 10.89 14.26 15.88
C SER A 276 9.54 14.08 16.59
N GLY A 277 9.39 13.04 17.43
CA GLY A 277 8.18 12.77 18.20
C GLY A 277 7.06 12.10 17.40
N VAL A 278 7.33 11.67 16.18
CA VAL A 278 6.41 10.90 15.32
C VAL A 278 6.23 9.48 15.87
N ILE A 279 7.33 8.87 16.34
CA ILE A 279 7.31 7.63 17.11
C ILE A 279 7.47 7.97 18.59
N LYS A 280 6.46 7.60 19.39
CA LYS A 280 6.47 7.75 20.84
C LYS A 280 6.66 6.36 21.46
N LEU A 281 7.63 6.25 22.37
CA LEU A 281 7.93 5.00 23.07
C LEU A 281 7.25 4.94 24.44
N GLY A 282 7.03 3.72 24.95
CA GLY A 282 6.46 3.47 26.29
C GLY A 282 4.94 3.66 26.35
N ASP A 283 4.41 4.21 27.44
CA ASP A 283 2.96 4.36 27.66
C ASP A 283 2.23 5.22 26.61
N LYS A 284 2.99 5.96 25.79
CA LYS A 284 2.48 6.81 24.70
C LYS A 284 2.53 6.13 23.32
N GLN A 285 2.85 4.84 23.24
CA GLN A 285 3.00 4.12 21.99
C GLN A 285 1.71 4.05 21.16
N ALA A 286 0.54 4.02 21.80
CA ALA A 286 -0.76 4.09 21.13
C ALA A 286 -0.98 5.41 20.34
N ASN A 287 -0.18 6.45 20.63
CA ASN A 287 -0.20 7.74 19.95
C ASN A 287 0.94 7.88 18.92
N SER A 288 1.58 6.77 18.52
CA SER A 288 2.54 6.78 17.43
C SER A 288 1.81 6.77 16.09
N GLU A 289 2.36 7.50 15.12
CA GLU A 289 1.71 7.72 13.82
C GLU A 289 2.32 6.85 12.71
N VAL A 290 3.41 6.13 12.97
CA VAL A 290 4.16 5.35 11.96
C VAL A 290 4.40 3.90 12.39
N SER A 291 4.20 2.93 11.49
CA SER A 291 4.67 1.54 11.63
C SER A 291 5.79 1.29 10.60
N ALA A 292 6.88 0.61 10.98
CA ALA A 292 7.98 0.31 10.06
C ALA A 292 8.06 -1.19 9.73
N LEU A 293 8.21 -1.50 8.45
CA LEU A 293 8.48 -2.83 7.90
C LEU A 293 9.88 -2.81 7.29
N LEU A 294 10.78 -3.70 7.72
CA LEU A 294 12.08 -3.86 7.08
C LEU A 294 12.16 -5.26 6.47
N GLY A 295 12.36 -5.32 5.16
CA GLY A 295 12.42 -6.56 4.41
C GLY A 295 13.50 -6.53 3.33
N ARG A 296 14.30 -7.59 3.25
CA ARG A 296 15.18 -7.85 2.11
C ARG A 296 14.54 -8.91 1.26
N ILE A 297 14.22 -8.59 0.00
CA ILE A 297 13.83 -9.58 -0.99
C ILE A 297 15.11 -9.96 -1.76
N PRO A 298 15.52 -11.23 -1.81
CA PRO A 298 16.65 -11.62 -2.64
C PRO A 298 16.26 -11.53 -4.12
N SER A 299 16.94 -10.69 -4.89
CA SER A 299 16.81 -10.63 -6.35
C SER A 299 18.08 -11.16 -7.02
N ALA A 300 17.94 -12.10 -7.95
CA ALA A 300 19.02 -12.47 -8.86
C ALA A 300 19.18 -11.42 -9.97
N VAL A 301 20.38 -11.34 -10.57
CA VAL A 301 20.70 -10.38 -11.64
C VAL A 301 19.89 -10.71 -12.90
N GLY A 302 18.95 -9.84 -13.26
CA GLY A 302 18.01 -10.00 -14.38
C GLY A 302 16.56 -9.91 -13.92
N TYR A 303 15.72 -9.16 -14.64
CA TYR A 303 14.30 -9.03 -14.31
C TYR A 303 13.52 -10.31 -14.63
N GLN A 304 12.54 -10.66 -13.78
CA GLN A 304 11.63 -11.75 -14.10
C GLN A 304 10.72 -11.36 -15.28
N PRO A 305 10.28 -12.32 -16.11
CA PRO A 305 9.25 -12.06 -17.13
C PRO A 305 7.89 -11.67 -16.50
N THR A 306 7.68 -12.00 -15.22
CA THR A 306 6.47 -11.66 -14.45
C THR A 306 6.53 -10.28 -13.79
N LEU A 307 7.64 -9.52 -13.95
CA LEU A 307 7.85 -8.24 -13.28
C LEU A 307 6.65 -7.29 -13.37
N ALA A 308 6.05 -7.17 -14.56
CA ALA A 308 4.90 -6.30 -14.78
C ALA A 308 3.65 -6.76 -14.02
N THR A 309 3.40 -8.07 -13.98
CA THR A 309 2.26 -8.64 -13.26
C THR A 309 2.45 -8.55 -11.75
N ASP A 310 3.66 -8.85 -11.27
CA ASP A 310 3.99 -8.86 -9.84
C ASP A 310 3.93 -7.43 -9.27
N LEU A 311 4.51 -6.47 -10.01
CA LEU A 311 4.42 -5.06 -9.66
C LEU A 311 2.98 -4.55 -9.78
N GLY A 312 2.26 -4.93 -10.84
CA GLY A 312 0.85 -4.58 -11.01
C GLY A 312 -0.01 -5.05 -9.84
N GLY A 313 0.15 -6.31 -9.41
CA GLY A 313 -0.59 -6.85 -8.27
C GLY A 313 -0.33 -6.09 -6.96
N LEU A 314 0.91 -5.66 -6.72
CA LEU A 314 1.25 -4.80 -5.58
C LEU A 314 0.64 -3.41 -5.71
N GLN A 315 0.81 -2.76 -6.85
CA GLN A 315 0.39 -1.37 -7.08
C GLN A 315 -1.14 -1.25 -7.08
N GLU A 316 -1.87 -2.19 -7.67
CA GLU A 316 -3.34 -2.14 -7.73
C GLU A 316 -4.01 -2.29 -6.36
N ARG A 317 -3.32 -2.88 -5.38
CA ARG A 317 -3.80 -2.91 -3.98
C ARG A 317 -3.73 -1.54 -3.32
N ILE A 318 -2.83 -0.67 -3.78
CA ILE A 318 -2.66 0.68 -3.27
C ILE A 318 -3.59 1.60 -4.07
N THR A 319 -4.81 1.77 -3.58
CA THR A 319 -5.80 2.63 -4.24
C THR A 319 -6.76 3.24 -3.23
N THR A 320 -7.58 4.16 -3.72
CA THR A 320 -8.68 4.73 -2.94
C THR A 320 -9.93 3.89 -3.09
N THR A 321 -10.47 3.46 -1.96
CA THR A 321 -11.75 2.75 -1.90
C THR A 321 -12.80 3.62 -1.22
N LYS A 322 -14.06 3.21 -1.31
CA LYS A 322 -15.18 3.84 -0.57
C LYS A 322 -15.00 3.85 0.96
N LYS A 323 -14.13 2.97 1.50
CA LYS A 323 -13.87 2.89 2.95
C LYS A 323 -12.77 3.84 3.40
N GLY A 324 -11.86 4.21 2.50
CA GLY A 324 -10.69 5.04 2.82
C GLY A 324 -9.69 5.11 1.66
N SER A 325 -8.69 5.98 1.82
CA SER A 325 -7.66 6.26 0.83
C SER A 325 -6.27 5.85 1.35
N ILE A 326 -5.47 5.17 0.52
CA ILE A 326 -4.05 4.92 0.79
C ILE A 326 -3.24 5.75 -0.20
N THR A 327 -2.54 6.77 0.28
CA THR A 327 -1.56 7.51 -0.52
C THR A 327 -0.19 6.86 -0.34
N SER A 328 0.42 6.36 -1.41
CA SER A 328 1.77 5.78 -1.32
C SER A 328 2.83 6.70 -1.90
N VAL A 329 3.90 6.92 -1.15
CA VAL A 329 5.13 7.56 -1.62
C VAL A 329 6.21 6.49 -1.73
N GLN A 330 6.70 6.26 -2.94
CA GLN A 330 7.59 5.15 -3.26
C GLN A 330 8.94 5.69 -3.72
N ALA A 331 10.01 5.43 -2.96
CA ALA A 331 11.36 5.70 -3.43
C ALA A 331 11.78 4.61 -4.40
N ILE A 332 12.05 4.99 -5.65
CA ILE A 332 12.44 4.07 -6.71
C ILE A 332 13.91 4.35 -7.03
N TYR A 333 14.74 3.33 -6.84
CA TYR A 333 16.13 3.38 -7.24
C TYR A 333 16.22 3.21 -8.75
N VAL A 334 16.85 4.18 -9.42
CA VAL A 334 17.11 4.12 -10.85
C VAL A 334 18.54 3.63 -11.05
N PRO A 335 18.76 2.41 -11.57
CA PRO A 335 20.10 1.90 -11.78
C PRO A 335 20.81 2.74 -12.86
N ALA A 336 22.03 3.19 -12.56
CA ALA A 336 22.84 4.01 -13.46
C ALA A 336 22.14 5.30 -13.97
N ASP A 337 21.15 5.79 -13.23
CA ASP A 337 20.30 6.93 -13.61
C ASP A 337 19.59 6.74 -14.99
N ASP A 338 19.43 5.49 -15.43
CA ASP A 338 18.72 5.15 -16.67
C ASP A 338 17.22 4.91 -16.41
N LEU A 339 16.39 5.86 -16.81
CA LEU A 339 14.93 5.78 -16.73
C LEU A 339 14.31 4.79 -17.74
N THR A 340 15.10 4.31 -18.72
CA THR A 340 14.64 3.33 -19.72
C THR A 340 14.73 1.89 -19.22
N ASP A 341 15.35 1.69 -18.05
CA ASP A 341 15.36 0.39 -17.39
C ASP A 341 13.92 -0.13 -17.12
N PRO A 342 13.65 -1.44 -17.32
CA PRO A 342 12.32 -2.01 -17.16
C PRO A 342 11.65 -1.75 -15.80
N ALA A 343 12.40 -1.68 -14.69
CA ALA A 343 11.81 -1.51 -13.37
C ALA A 343 11.27 -0.09 -13.12
N PRO A 344 12.05 1.00 -13.31
CA PRO A 344 11.52 2.37 -13.30
C PRO A 344 10.45 2.60 -14.36
N ALA A 345 10.63 2.08 -15.58
CA ALA A 345 9.68 2.29 -16.68
C ALA A 345 8.29 1.68 -16.39
N THR A 346 8.25 0.46 -15.82
CA THR A 346 6.98 -0.18 -15.45
C THR A 346 6.32 0.56 -14.29
N THR A 347 7.11 1.04 -13.32
CA THR A 347 6.57 1.80 -12.20
C THR A 347 5.97 3.13 -12.66
N PHE A 348 6.59 3.79 -13.63
CA PHE A 348 6.11 5.06 -14.19
C PHE A 348 4.70 4.97 -14.77
N ALA A 349 4.32 3.82 -15.35
CA ALA A 349 2.99 3.59 -15.90
C ALA A 349 1.86 3.61 -14.84
N HIS A 350 2.21 3.46 -13.56
CA HIS A 350 1.25 3.39 -12.45
C HIS A 350 1.19 4.66 -11.60
N LEU A 351 1.92 5.74 -11.95
CA LEU A 351 2.00 6.94 -11.12
C LEU A 351 1.03 8.04 -11.56
N ASP A 352 0.41 8.69 -10.57
CA ASP A 352 -0.55 9.78 -10.77
C ASP A 352 0.18 11.13 -10.55
N ALA A 353 0.78 11.69 -11.59
CA ALA A 353 1.38 13.02 -11.52
C ALA A 353 0.54 14.06 -12.29
N THR A 354 0.03 15.06 -11.59
CA THR A 354 -0.62 16.25 -12.15
C THR A 354 0.18 17.49 -11.78
N THR A 355 0.24 18.50 -12.64
CA THR A 355 0.97 19.77 -12.43
C THR A 355 0.02 20.96 -12.42
N VAL A 356 0.09 21.84 -11.40
CA VAL A 356 -0.67 23.11 -11.37
C VAL A 356 0.22 24.26 -10.87
N LEU A 357 0.67 25.11 -11.80
CA LEU A 357 1.50 26.27 -11.51
C LEU A 357 0.65 27.43 -10.94
N SER A 358 0.96 27.90 -9.72
CA SER A 358 0.42 29.14 -9.16
C SER A 358 1.43 29.88 -8.26
N ARG A 359 2.35 30.64 -8.88
CA ARG A 359 3.08 31.74 -8.22
C ARG A 359 3.22 32.92 -9.17
N GLN A 360 2.10 33.59 -9.38
CA GLN A 360 1.97 34.72 -10.30
C GLN A 360 2.98 35.83 -10.00
N GLY A 361 3.22 36.20 -8.73
CA GLY A 361 4.03 37.39 -8.39
C GLY A 361 5.49 37.40 -8.83
N VAL A 362 6.18 36.24 -8.81
CA VAL A 362 7.56 36.14 -9.35
C VAL A 362 7.53 36.09 -10.88
N LEU A 363 6.53 35.39 -11.47
CA LEU A 363 6.33 35.36 -12.92
C LEU A 363 5.93 36.73 -13.49
N ASP A 364 5.27 37.56 -12.68
CA ASP A 364 4.84 38.92 -13.00
C ASP A 364 5.98 39.95 -12.86
N GLY A 365 7.17 39.55 -12.41
CA GLY A 365 8.34 40.43 -12.24
C GLY A 365 8.29 41.37 -11.03
N LYS A 366 7.43 41.10 -10.02
CA LYS A 366 7.27 42.00 -8.86
C LYS A 366 8.43 41.97 -7.87
N TYR A 367 9.35 41.02 -8.02
CA TYR A 367 10.46 40.79 -7.08
C TYR A 367 11.82 40.74 -7.80
N ASP A 368 11.89 41.27 -9.03
CA ASP A 368 13.12 41.29 -9.83
C ASP A 368 14.22 42.16 -9.20
N ASP A 369 13.82 43.08 -8.31
CA ASP A 369 14.74 43.95 -7.56
C ASP A 369 15.50 43.20 -6.46
N LEU A 370 15.06 41.99 -6.07
CA LEU A 370 15.64 41.23 -4.98
C LEU A 370 16.81 40.36 -5.45
N PRO A 371 17.93 40.29 -4.70
CA PRO A 371 19.06 39.44 -5.06
C PRO A 371 18.69 37.95 -5.09
N GLU A 372 19.23 37.17 -6.03
CA GLU A 372 18.95 35.73 -6.17
C GLU A 372 19.19 34.94 -4.86
N GLN A 373 20.22 35.32 -4.09
CA GLN A 373 20.56 34.69 -2.81
C GLN A 373 19.45 34.81 -1.74
N SER A 374 18.57 35.79 -1.88
CA SER A 374 17.42 35.97 -0.99
C SER A 374 16.38 34.86 -1.14
N PHE A 375 16.31 34.21 -2.31
CA PHE A 375 15.37 33.12 -2.60
C PHE A 375 15.90 31.74 -2.18
N TYR A 376 17.17 31.64 -1.77
CA TYR A 376 17.79 30.37 -1.39
C TYR A 376 17.43 29.95 0.04
N MET A 377 16.94 28.71 0.22
CA MET A 377 16.64 28.09 1.54
C MET A 377 15.73 28.93 2.45
N VAL A 378 14.63 29.45 1.89
CA VAL A 378 13.58 30.20 2.63
C VAL A 378 12.22 29.57 2.40
N GLY A 379 11.29 29.75 3.33
CA GLY A 379 9.90 29.28 3.23
C GLY A 379 9.04 30.17 2.35
N GLY A 380 8.49 31.23 2.95
CA GLY A 380 7.59 32.19 2.29
C GLY A 380 8.27 33.35 1.56
N ILE A 381 7.49 34.17 0.83
CA ILE A 381 7.99 35.39 0.18
C ILE A 381 8.36 36.48 1.20
N GLU A 382 7.69 36.48 2.35
CA GLU A 382 7.99 37.38 3.47
C GLU A 382 9.41 37.15 4.02
N GLU A 383 9.83 35.88 4.09
CA GLU A 383 11.19 35.50 4.47
C GLU A 383 12.23 35.89 3.42
N VAL A 384 11.87 35.83 2.12
CA VAL A 384 12.74 36.31 1.03
C VAL A 384 13.03 37.80 1.22
N ILE A 385 12.01 38.61 1.47
CA ILE A 385 12.15 40.06 1.67
C ILE A 385 13.02 40.32 2.91
N ALA A 386 12.73 39.65 4.04
CA ALA A 386 13.53 39.79 5.26
C ALA A 386 15.00 39.40 5.06
N LYS A 387 15.26 38.34 4.29
CA LYS A 387 16.62 37.90 3.96
C LYS A 387 17.32 38.88 3.02
N ALA A 388 16.61 39.43 2.04
CA ALA A 388 17.14 40.46 1.15
C ALA A 388 17.56 41.71 1.93
N GLU A 389 16.74 42.16 2.89
CA GLU A 389 17.09 43.27 3.78
C GLU A 389 18.34 42.98 4.62
N LYS A 390 18.49 41.75 5.09
CA LYS A 390 19.68 41.33 5.86
C LYS A 390 20.94 41.35 5.00
N ILE A 391 20.87 40.81 3.79
CA ILE A 391 21.99 40.83 2.82
C ILE A 391 22.36 42.28 2.45
N ALA A 392 21.37 43.14 2.26
CA ALA A 392 21.60 44.56 1.98
C ALA A 392 22.30 45.28 3.14
N LYS A 393 21.94 44.95 4.39
CA LYS A 393 22.60 45.48 5.60
C LYS A 393 24.05 44.99 5.73
N GLU A 394 24.30 43.70 5.48
CA GLU A 394 25.65 43.11 5.51
C GLU A 394 26.55 43.61 4.38
N SER A 395 25.98 43.99 3.24
CA SER A 395 26.74 44.57 2.11
C SER A 395 27.05 46.06 2.29
N ALA A 396 26.36 46.73 3.22
CA ALA A 396 26.53 48.14 3.54
C ALA A 396 27.50 48.39 4.72
N SER A 397 27.88 47.33 5.45
CA SER A 397 28.93 47.31 6.47
C SER A 397 30.24 46.82 5.89
#